data_AF-A0A1E8FTZ2-F1
#
_entry.id   AF-A0A1E8FTZ2-F1
#
_cell.length_a   1.000
_cell.length_b   1.000
_cell.length_c   1.000
_cell.angle_alpha   90.00
_cell.angle_beta   90.00
_cell.angle_gamma   90.00
#
_symmetry.space_group_name_H-M   'P 1'
#
loop_
_entity.id
_entity.type
_entity.pdbx_description
1 polymer ?
#
loop_
_entity_poly.entity_id
_entity_poly.type
_entity_poly.pdbx_seq_one_letter_code
_entity_poly.pdbx_strand_id
1 'polypeptide(L)'
;MNDLTAALSAARDEYREEEYVHRVKDLINSKIRELDRDAVVEDTRYFNHSAIPDFVVTWSGEKASRDLYIRGSYASILAAKDVEETGQGDPVFLSLDSNQDFSRENPPILPSMVKEESRKTTHTLLTDVRAMGEMLKPTGAAATPLAGLVKASFLRGGRGLIDEERAETLVSSSSDSELTALVRENFFENVALKMERTATIVGIALAASSDHSLNDQVLQALEGRLSRSELKAILPWLLTQEHPVEDARFWRRLASMFSFKDLESIAPDLEGLDLGSLVTSSAEVWEAPRAYLGVSSRMMAEDEVARNQLPTWSFRNGILGVDAGIHRVSFSSDGRVLKGRDEAGAPTWADLREELNAFRLASVNLRGITRSVRVDAEQSDDIRHDVESVASSLNDNYSVSDLALSFSPRETADGSATILIRYGKGLAISEGGATIADMTRASLRVLAYRSPLSEAEVSEVLHPGGWWNEEMSD
;
A
#
# COMPACT_ATOMS: atom_id res chain seq x y z
N MET A 1 -18.60 -29.93 -2.97
CA MET A 1 -17.73 -30.57 -1.96
C MET A 1 -16.39 -29.88 -2.06
N ASN A 2 -15.99 -29.11 -1.05
CA ASN A 2 -14.78 -28.28 -1.10
C ASN A 2 -13.51 -29.15 -1.09
N ASP A 3 -12.48 -28.76 -1.84
CA ASP A 3 -11.20 -29.49 -1.98
C ASP A 3 -10.58 -29.84 -0.61
N LEU A 4 -10.64 -28.90 0.33
CA LEU A 4 -10.22 -29.10 1.73
C LEU A 4 -10.94 -30.25 2.44
N THR A 5 -12.27 -30.34 2.30
CA THR A 5 -13.06 -31.42 2.94
C THR A 5 -12.77 -32.79 2.33
N ALA A 6 -12.49 -32.85 1.02
CA ALA A 6 -12.09 -34.09 0.35
C ALA A 6 -10.68 -34.54 0.77
N ALA A 7 -9.73 -33.61 0.85
CA ALA A 7 -8.37 -33.87 1.31
C ALA A 7 -8.33 -34.34 2.78
N LEU A 8 -9.16 -33.76 3.65
CA LEU A 8 -9.31 -34.21 5.04
C LEU A 8 -9.93 -35.60 5.15
N SER A 9 -10.92 -35.92 4.31
CA SER A 9 -11.48 -37.27 4.25
C SER A 9 -10.42 -38.29 3.85
N ALA A 10 -9.61 -37.98 2.84
CA ALA A 10 -8.52 -38.85 2.41
C ALA A 10 -7.42 -39.03 3.48
N ALA A 11 -7.15 -37.99 4.28
CA ALA A 11 -6.25 -38.10 5.42
C ALA A 11 -6.79 -39.04 6.50
N ARG A 12 -8.11 -38.99 6.78
CA ARG A 12 -8.77 -39.84 7.80
C ARG A 12 -8.76 -41.33 7.46
N ASP A 13 -8.59 -41.70 6.20
CA ASP A 13 -8.53 -43.09 5.75
C ASP A 13 -7.15 -43.75 6.02
N GLU A 14 -6.17 -42.99 6.52
CA GLU A 14 -4.83 -43.47 6.85
C GLU A 14 -4.81 -44.26 8.17
N TYR A 15 -4.19 -45.44 8.17
CA TYR A 15 -4.24 -46.38 9.31
C TYR A 15 -3.26 -46.03 10.44
N ARG A 16 -2.27 -45.16 10.18
CA ARG A 16 -1.20 -44.81 11.13
C ARG A 16 -1.47 -43.42 11.71
N GLU A 17 -1.64 -43.36 13.03
CA GLU A 17 -1.97 -42.14 13.78
C GLU A 17 -0.97 -41.00 13.53
N GLU A 18 0.34 -41.30 13.54
CA GLU A 18 1.39 -40.30 13.28
C GLU A 18 1.30 -39.70 11.85
N GLU A 19 0.99 -40.53 10.86
CA GLU A 19 0.86 -40.10 9.46
C GLU A 19 -0.43 -39.30 9.24
N TYR A 20 -1.51 -39.68 9.93
CA TYR A 20 -2.75 -38.90 9.97
C TYR A 20 -2.51 -37.49 10.53
N VAL A 21 -1.90 -37.39 11.72
CA VAL A 21 -1.63 -36.11 12.38
C VAL A 21 -0.76 -35.22 11.48
N HIS A 22 0.33 -35.76 10.95
CA HIS A 22 1.23 -34.99 10.10
C HIS A 22 0.52 -34.44 8.85
N ARG A 23 -0.28 -35.27 8.15
CA ARG A 23 -1.02 -34.83 6.96
C ARG A 23 -2.08 -33.77 7.26
N VAL A 24 -2.80 -33.90 8.37
CA VAL A 24 -3.79 -32.89 8.79
C VAL A 24 -3.08 -31.58 9.07
N LYS A 25 -1.99 -31.60 9.84
CA LYS A 25 -1.24 -30.38 10.18
C LYS A 25 -0.64 -29.71 8.93
N ASP A 26 -0.04 -30.47 8.03
CA ASP A 26 0.50 -29.95 6.77
C ASP A 26 -0.59 -29.31 5.90
N LEU A 27 -1.75 -29.97 5.79
CA LEU A 27 -2.88 -29.45 5.03
C LEU A 27 -3.41 -28.14 5.63
N ILE A 28 -3.64 -28.09 6.95
CA ILE A 28 -4.12 -26.89 7.64
C ILE A 28 -3.10 -25.75 7.51
N ASN A 29 -1.80 -26.02 7.72
CA ASN A 29 -0.74 -25.02 7.54
C ASN A 29 -0.73 -24.44 6.12
N SER A 30 -0.83 -25.30 5.09
CA SER A 30 -0.92 -24.86 3.71
C SER A 30 -2.13 -23.96 3.47
N LYS A 31 -3.28 -24.30 4.05
CA LYS A 31 -4.51 -23.52 3.89
C LYS A 31 -4.51 -22.20 4.66
N ILE A 32 -3.85 -22.13 5.82
CA ILE A 32 -3.65 -20.87 6.54
C ILE A 32 -2.85 -19.88 5.68
N ARG A 33 -1.77 -20.35 5.03
CA ARG A 33 -0.94 -19.52 4.14
C ARG A 33 -1.65 -19.12 2.85
N GLU A 34 -2.59 -19.94 2.39
CA GLU A 34 -3.44 -19.62 1.24
C GLU A 34 -4.45 -18.51 1.58
N LEU A 35 -5.04 -18.55 2.79
CA LEU A 35 -5.93 -17.51 3.30
C LEU A 35 -5.23 -16.18 3.54
N ASP A 36 -4.03 -16.22 4.12
CA ASP A 36 -3.25 -15.03 4.44
C ASP A 36 -1.77 -15.28 4.14
N ARG A 37 -1.28 -14.64 3.07
CA ARG A 37 0.11 -14.78 2.62
C ARG A 37 1.12 -14.18 3.60
N ASP A 38 0.70 -13.28 4.48
CA ASP A 38 1.57 -12.65 5.48
C ASP A 38 1.66 -13.48 6.77
N ALA A 39 0.88 -14.58 6.88
CA ALA A 39 0.86 -15.46 8.03
C ALA A 39 2.09 -16.38 8.10
N VAL A 40 2.74 -16.39 9.26
CA VAL A 40 3.83 -17.29 9.62
C VAL A 40 3.29 -18.27 10.66
N VAL A 41 3.25 -19.54 10.28
CA VAL A 41 2.69 -20.63 11.09
C VAL A 41 3.83 -21.43 11.71
N GLU A 42 3.87 -21.49 13.04
CA GLU A 42 4.79 -22.32 13.81
C GLU A 42 4.05 -23.57 14.32
N ASP A 43 4.56 -24.75 13.95
CA ASP A 43 4.06 -26.05 14.43
C ASP A 43 4.69 -26.38 15.80
N THR A 44 3.85 -26.47 16.83
CA THR A 44 4.27 -26.80 18.21
C THR A 44 4.60 -28.27 18.42
N ARG A 45 4.32 -29.12 17.42
CA ARG A 45 4.37 -30.59 17.41
C ARG A 45 3.31 -31.29 18.27
N TYR A 46 2.46 -30.55 18.97
CA TYR A 46 1.33 -31.11 19.70
C TYR A 46 0.13 -31.29 18.76
N PHE A 47 -0.72 -32.25 19.09
CA PHE A 47 -1.99 -32.46 18.39
C PHE A 47 -3.09 -32.76 19.40
N ASN A 48 -4.22 -32.07 19.30
CA ASN A 48 -5.38 -32.28 20.17
C ASN A 48 -5.06 -32.16 21.68
N HIS A 49 -4.17 -31.23 22.06
CA HIS A 49 -3.79 -30.98 23.45
C HIS A 49 -4.57 -29.77 24.01
N SER A 50 -5.05 -29.87 25.25
CA SER A 50 -5.89 -28.82 25.87
C SER A 50 -5.12 -27.54 26.23
N ALA A 51 -3.86 -27.66 26.65
CA ALA A 51 -3.08 -26.51 27.15
C ALA A 51 -1.99 -25.99 26.20
N ILE A 52 -1.74 -26.67 25.08
CA ILE A 52 -0.68 -26.29 24.13
C ILE A 52 -1.32 -26.28 22.74
N PRO A 53 -1.26 -25.17 21.99
CA PRO A 53 -1.90 -25.09 20.69
C PRO A 53 -1.24 -26.01 19.69
N ASP A 54 -1.96 -26.40 18.65
CA ASP A 54 -1.42 -27.15 17.52
C ASP A 54 -0.50 -26.27 16.67
N PHE A 55 -0.87 -24.99 16.51
CA PHE A 55 -0.06 -23.98 15.84
C PHE A 55 -0.07 -22.65 16.57
N VAL A 56 1.04 -21.92 16.45
CA VAL A 56 1.08 -20.49 16.77
C VAL A 56 1.15 -19.73 15.45
N VAL A 57 0.16 -18.87 15.19
CA VAL A 57 0.07 -18.08 13.96
C VAL A 57 0.46 -16.64 14.27
N THR A 58 1.46 -16.12 13.56
CA THR A 58 1.93 -14.73 13.66
C THR A 58 1.87 -14.06 12.30
N TRP A 59 1.91 -12.72 12.27
CA TRP A 59 1.86 -11.95 11.02
C TRP A 59 3.08 -11.06 10.85
N SER A 60 3.67 -11.09 9.66
CA SER A 60 4.88 -10.33 9.36
C SER A 60 4.67 -8.82 9.55
N GLY A 61 5.42 -8.21 10.47
CA GLY A 61 5.33 -6.79 10.77
C GLY A 61 4.31 -6.42 11.85
N GLU A 62 3.61 -7.39 12.43
CA GLU A 62 2.72 -7.20 13.57
C GLU A 62 3.23 -7.95 14.81
N LYS A 63 2.85 -7.49 16.00
CA LYS A 63 3.11 -8.21 17.26
C LYS A 63 1.98 -9.17 17.63
N ALA A 64 0.92 -9.21 16.82
CA ALA A 64 -0.22 -10.08 17.06
C ALA A 64 0.18 -11.55 16.83
N SER A 65 -0.26 -12.41 17.73
CA SER A 65 -0.10 -13.85 17.67
C SER A 65 -1.41 -14.50 18.08
N ARG A 66 -1.75 -15.62 17.46
CA ARG A 66 -2.99 -16.36 17.72
C ARG A 66 -2.66 -17.82 17.89
N ASP A 67 -3.14 -18.39 18.98
CA ASP A 67 -2.98 -19.81 19.28
C ASP A 67 -4.09 -20.60 18.59
N LEU A 68 -3.73 -21.50 17.67
CA LEU A 68 -4.69 -22.31 16.92
C LEU A 68 -4.73 -23.74 17.47
N TYR A 69 -5.91 -24.14 17.90
CA TYR A 69 -6.22 -25.45 18.44
C TYR A 69 -7.08 -26.22 17.43
N ILE A 70 -6.63 -27.40 17.03
CA ILE A 70 -7.36 -28.30 16.16
C ILE A 70 -8.10 -29.31 17.03
N ARG A 71 -9.39 -29.50 16.73
CA ARG A 71 -10.27 -30.40 17.47
C ARG A 71 -11.10 -31.25 16.55
N GLY A 72 -11.50 -32.42 17.04
CA GLY A 72 -12.29 -33.37 16.26
C GLY A 72 -13.63 -32.79 15.83
N SER A 73 -14.30 -32.07 16.72
CA SER A 73 -15.62 -31.44 16.51
C SER A 73 -15.83 -30.23 17.44
N TYR A 74 -16.85 -29.40 17.16
CA TYR A 74 -17.33 -28.38 18.10
C TYR A 74 -17.76 -28.98 19.45
N ALA A 75 -18.31 -30.18 19.43
CA ALA A 75 -18.73 -30.87 20.63
C ALA A 75 -17.52 -31.20 21.54
N SER A 76 -16.38 -31.61 20.95
CA SER A 76 -15.14 -31.83 21.72
C SER A 76 -14.56 -30.56 22.32
N ILE A 77 -14.65 -29.41 21.62
CA ILE A 77 -14.20 -28.10 22.11
C ILE A 77 -14.95 -27.72 23.40
N LEU A 78 -16.28 -27.89 23.40
CA LEU A 78 -17.12 -27.57 24.54
C LEU A 78 -16.96 -28.58 25.68
N ALA A 79 -16.86 -29.88 25.37
CA ALA A 79 -16.66 -30.93 26.37
C ALA A 79 -15.35 -30.74 27.16
N ALA A 80 -14.29 -30.29 26.48
CA ALA A 80 -13.00 -29.99 27.08
C ALA A 80 -12.97 -28.65 27.84
N LYS A 81 -14.03 -27.83 27.76
CA LYS A 81 -14.06 -26.44 28.26
C LYS A 81 -12.90 -25.58 27.76
N ASP A 82 -12.38 -25.90 26.57
CA ASP A 82 -11.19 -25.24 26.02
C ASP A 82 -11.37 -23.71 25.93
N VAL A 83 -12.60 -23.28 25.66
CA VAL A 83 -13.03 -21.88 25.54
C VAL A 83 -12.90 -21.11 26.87
N GLU A 84 -13.23 -21.74 27.99
CA GLU A 84 -13.12 -21.13 29.33
C GLU A 84 -11.67 -21.16 29.83
N GLU A 85 -10.95 -22.26 29.60
CA GLU A 85 -9.63 -22.50 30.18
C GLU A 85 -8.49 -21.82 29.41
N THR A 86 -8.67 -21.59 28.10
CA THR A 86 -7.60 -21.13 27.19
C THR A 86 -7.86 -19.72 26.64
N GLY A 87 -8.81 -18.97 27.22
CA GLY A 87 -9.21 -17.65 26.73
C GLY A 87 -8.11 -16.56 26.74
N GLN A 88 -6.92 -16.84 27.27
CA GLN A 88 -5.77 -15.94 27.20
C GLN A 88 -5.00 -16.17 25.88
N GLY A 89 -4.72 -15.11 25.12
CA GLY A 89 -3.95 -15.21 23.86
C GLY A 89 -4.79 -15.32 22.59
N ASP A 90 -6.05 -14.86 22.63
CA ASP A 90 -6.93 -14.74 21.46
C ASP A 90 -7.09 -16.06 20.68
N PRO A 91 -7.46 -17.19 21.30
CA PRO A 91 -7.37 -18.51 20.67
C PRO A 91 -8.33 -18.70 19.48
N VAL A 92 -7.93 -19.56 18.55
CA VAL A 92 -8.72 -20.04 17.42
C VAL A 92 -8.95 -21.54 17.58
N PHE A 93 -10.20 -21.97 17.68
CA PHE A 93 -10.59 -23.38 17.68
C PHE A 93 -11.13 -23.79 16.32
N LEU A 94 -10.43 -24.71 15.67
CA LEU A 94 -10.79 -25.27 14.36
C LEU A 94 -11.33 -26.69 14.52
N SER A 95 -12.62 -26.86 14.22
CA SER A 95 -13.29 -28.16 14.14
C SER A 95 -13.00 -28.84 12.81
N LEU A 96 -12.45 -30.07 12.88
CA LEU A 96 -12.26 -30.95 11.72
C LEU A 96 -13.55 -31.66 11.29
N ASP A 97 -14.60 -31.62 12.10
CA ASP A 97 -15.86 -32.29 11.77
C ASP A 97 -16.61 -31.50 10.70
N SER A 98 -16.57 -32.04 9.48
CA SER A 98 -17.34 -31.53 8.36
C SER A 98 -18.83 -31.85 8.46
N ASN A 99 -19.28 -32.73 9.35
CA ASN A 99 -20.70 -33.12 9.43
C ASN A 99 -21.44 -32.42 10.57
N GLN A 100 -20.71 -31.67 11.41
CA GLN A 100 -21.24 -31.03 12.61
C GLN A 100 -22.12 -32.00 13.42
N ASP A 101 -21.62 -33.22 13.63
CA ASP A 101 -22.32 -34.30 14.32
C ASP A 101 -22.17 -34.12 15.84
N PHE A 102 -23.10 -33.38 16.43
CA PHE A 102 -23.13 -33.11 17.87
C PHE A 102 -23.61 -34.31 18.71
N SER A 103 -24.06 -35.41 18.07
CA SER A 103 -24.67 -36.55 18.75
C SER A 103 -23.66 -37.54 19.35
N ARG A 104 -22.36 -37.36 19.04
CA ARG A 104 -21.29 -38.30 19.43
C ARG A 104 -20.77 -38.10 20.86
N GLU A 105 -21.02 -36.94 21.46
CA GLU A 105 -20.58 -36.65 22.83
C GLU A 105 -21.61 -37.11 23.86
N ASN A 106 -21.14 -37.47 25.06
CA ASN A 106 -21.99 -37.87 26.16
C ASN A 106 -21.71 -37.00 27.41
N PRO A 107 -22.61 -36.07 27.78
CA PRO A 107 -23.94 -35.85 27.23
C PRO A 107 -23.93 -35.17 25.84
N PRO A 108 -24.98 -35.39 25.01
CA PRO A 108 -25.06 -34.78 23.69
C PRO A 108 -25.14 -33.27 23.80
N ILE A 109 -24.32 -32.60 23.00
CA ILE A 109 -24.24 -31.14 22.96
C ILE A 109 -25.25 -30.63 21.93
N LEU A 110 -25.97 -29.55 22.24
CA LEU A 110 -26.89 -28.95 21.27
C LEU A 110 -26.14 -27.89 20.45
N PRO A 111 -26.45 -27.71 19.14
CA PRO A 111 -25.87 -26.64 18.33
C PRO A 111 -26.05 -25.23 18.95
N SER A 112 -27.14 -25.01 19.68
CA SER A 112 -27.40 -23.76 20.41
C SER A 112 -26.38 -23.49 21.50
N MET A 113 -25.80 -24.52 22.12
CA MET A 113 -24.79 -24.37 23.16
C MET A 113 -23.48 -23.81 22.59
N VAL A 114 -23.10 -24.19 21.36
CA VAL A 114 -21.93 -23.61 20.68
C VAL A 114 -22.12 -22.12 20.44
N LYS A 115 -23.32 -21.73 19.97
CA LYS A 115 -23.67 -20.32 19.73
C LYS A 115 -23.72 -19.53 21.03
N GLU A 116 -24.18 -20.13 22.12
CA GLU A 116 -24.21 -19.48 23.43
C GLU A 116 -22.80 -19.30 24.00
N GLU A 117 -21.95 -20.32 23.89
CA GLU A 117 -20.57 -20.26 24.38
C GLU A 117 -19.73 -19.27 23.58
N SER A 118 -19.88 -19.24 22.25
CA SER A 118 -19.17 -18.29 21.41
C SER A 118 -19.50 -16.82 21.73
N ARG A 119 -20.69 -16.57 22.28
CA ARG A 119 -21.12 -15.22 22.70
C ARG A 119 -20.53 -14.80 24.05
N LYS A 120 -20.15 -15.75 24.89
CA LYS A 120 -19.51 -15.46 26.19
C LYS A 120 -18.06 -15.02 26.02
N THR A 121 -17.42 -15.38 24.90
CA THR A 121 -16.03 -15.03 24.63
C THR A 121 -15.89 -13.83 23.71
N THR A 122 -15.10 -12.85 24.16
CA THR A 122 -14.84 -11.63 23.39
C THR A 122 -13.70 -11.81 22.38
N HIS A 123 -12.74 -12.70 22.67
CA HIS A 123 -11.48 -12.81 21.93
C HIS A 123 -11.23 -14.17 21.25
N THR A 124 -12.14 -15.12 21.39
CA THR A 124 -12.01 -16.49 20.86
C THR A 124 -12.74 -16.61 19.53
N LEU A 125 -12.11 -17.28 18.55
CA LEU A 125 -12.75 -17.70 17.31
C LEU A 125 -13.07 -19.19 17.37
N LEU A 126 -14.33 -19.55 17.16
CA LEU A 126 -14.77 -20.92 16.90
C LEU A 126 -15.12 -21.03 15.41
N THR A 127 -14.49 -21.97 14.72
CA THR A 127 -14.73 -22.19 13.30
C THR A 127 -14.52 -23.64 12.89
N ASP A 128 -14.81 -23.97 11.63
CA ASP A 128 -14.69 -25.30 11.08
C ASP A 128 -14.05 -25.29 9.68
N VAL A 129 -13.69 -26.49 9.23
CA VAL A 129 -13.06 -26.72 7.93
C VAL A 129 -13.96 -26.35 6.74
N ARG A 130 -15.28 -26.23 6.93
CA ARG A 130 -16.19 -25.78 5.86
C ARG A 130 -16.16 -24.26 5.73
N ALA A 131 -16.27 -23.53 6.85
CA ALA A 131 -16.08 -22.08 6.91
C ALA A 131 -14.73 -21.66 6.32
N MET A 132 -13.66 -22.39 6.67
CA MET A 132 -12.34 -22.20 6.06
C MET A 132 -12.37 -22.44 4.55
N GLY A 133 -13.06 -23.49 4.10
CA GLY A 133 -13.28 -23.78 2.68
C GLY A 133 -14.00 -22.67 1.93
N GLU A 134 -15.01 -22.04 2.54
CA GLU A 134 -15.71 -20.88 1.97
C GLU A 134 -14.79 -19.67 1.81
N MET A 135 -13.97 -19.39 2.84
CA MET A 135 -12.98 -18.31 2.78
C MET A 135 -11.91 -18.56 1.71
N LEU A 136 -11.60 -19.82 1.40
CA LEU A 136 -10.63 -20.21 0.38
C LEU A 136 -11.18 -20.17 -1.05
N LYS A 137 -12.50 -20.07 -1.25
CA LYS A 137 -13.06 -20.02 -2.60
C LYS A 137 -12.47 -18.85 -3.37
N PRO A 138 -12.06 -19.01 -4.64
CA PRO A 138 -11.60 -17.89 -5.45
C PRO A 138 -12.69 -16.83 -5.52
N THR A 139 -12.35 -15.58 -5.20
CA THR A 139 -13.28 -14.47 -5.41
C THR A 139 -13.35 -14.24 -6.93
N GLY A 140 -14.55 -14.17 -7.50
CA GLY A 140 -14.73 -13.99 -8.94
C GLY A 140 -14.15 -12.66 -9.46
N ALA A 141 -14.13 -12.45 -10.77
CA ALA A 141 -13.57 -11.22 -11.38
C ALA A 141 -14.25 -9.91 -10.89
N ALA A 142 -15.48 -9.99 -10.35
CA ALA A 142 -16.22 -8.88 -9.76
C ALA A 142 -16.04 -8.76 -8.23
N ALA A 143 -15.01 -9.39 -7.66
CA ALA A 143 -14.72 -9.36 -6.23
C ALA A 143 -14.48 -7.95 -5.72
N THR A 144 -15.18 -7.56 -4.64
CA THR A 144 -14.87 -6.34 -3.93
C THR A 144 -13.59 -6.52 -3.10
N PRO A 145 -12.79 -5.46 -2.89
CA PRO A 145 -11.63 -5.47 -1.98
C PRO A 145 -11.98 -5.96 -0.58
N LEU A 146 -13.22 -5.70 -0.16
CA LEU A 146 -13.74 -6.07 1.14
C LEU A 146 -13.76 -7.60 1.34
N ALA A 147 -14.19 -8.37 0.35
CA ALA A 147 -14.14 -9.84 0.42
C ALA A 147 -12.72 -10.36 0.59
N GLY A 148 -11.74 -9.73 -0.07
CA GLY A 148 -10.31 -10.04 0.12
C GLY A 148 -9.83 -9.71 1.55
N LEU A 149 -10.26 -8.59 2.10
CA LEU A 149 -9.92 -8.18 3.46
C LEU A 149 -10.56 -9.08 4.53
N VAL A 150 -11.81 -9.53 4.32
CA VAL A 150 -12.48 -10.52 5.19
C VAL A 150 -11.66 -11.80 5.26
N LYS A 151 -11.24 -12.33 4.10
CA LYS A 151 -10.43 -13.55 4.02
C LYS A 151 -9.09 -13.42 4.74
N ALA A 152 -8.34 -12.34 4.47
CA ALA A 152 -7.06 -12.09 5.11
C ALA A 152 -7.19 -11.85 6.62
N SER A 153 -8.34 -11.34 7.09
CA SER A 153 -8.56 -11.04 8.50
C SER A 153 -9.21 -12.17 9.28
N PHE A 154 -9.67 -13.23 8.60
CA PHE A 154 -10.46 -14.30 9.18
C PHE A 154 -9.81 -14.92 10.43
N LEU A 155 -8.57 -15.38 10.32
CA LEU A 155 -7.83 -15.94 11.46
C LEU A 155 -7.26 -14.85 12.38
N ARG A 156 -6.84 -13.72 11.80
CA ARG A 156 -6.15 -12.64 12.52
C ARG A 156 -7.06 -11.94 13.52
N GLY A 157 -8.30 -11.65 13.13
CA GLY A 157 -9.23 -10.85 13.91
C GLY A 157 -10.61 -11.44 14.07
N GLY A 158 -10.90 -12.63 13.51
CA GLY A 158 -12.19 -13.29 13.70
C GLY A 158 -12.47 -13.59 15.18
N ARG A 159 -13.73 -13.59 15.57
CA ARG A 159 -14.19 -13.95 16.92
C ARG A 159 -15.61 -14.48 16.88
N GLY A 160 -16.03 -15.10 17.98
CA GLY A 160 -17.33 -15.76 18.05
C GLY A 160 -17.36 -17.00 17.18
N LEU A 161 -18.55 -17.37 16.73
CA LEU A 161 -18.75 -18.53 15.84
C LEU A 161 -18.82 -18.05 14.38
N ILE A 162 -17.88 -18.53 13.56
CA ILE A 162 -17.94 -18.39 12.10
C ILE A 162 -17.99 -19.80 11.50
N ASP A 163 -19.20 -20.25 11.21
CA ASP A 163 -19.50 -21.51 10.49
C ASP A 163 -19.63 -21.27 8.97
N GLU A 164 -19.95 -22.33 8.22
CA GLU A 164 -20.07 -22.29 6.74
C GLU A 164 -21.02 -21.20 6.25
N GLU A 165 -22.24 -21.15 6.79
CA GLU A 165 -23.28 -20.18 6.39
C GLU A 165 -22.82 -18.72 6.63
N ARG A 166 -22.19 -18.50 7.78
CA ARG A 166 -21.68 -17.18 8.18
C ARG A 166 -20.48 -16.76 7.33
N ALA A 167 -19.58 -17.69 7.02
CA ALA A 167 -18.44 -17.45 6.13
C ALA A 167 -18.90 -17.13 4.71
N GLU A 168 -19.89 -17.86 4.19
CA GLU A 168 -20.49 -17.59 2.89
C GLU A 168 -21.09 -16.18 2.84
N THR A 169 -21.85 -15.79 3.87
CA THR A 169 -22.47 -14.46 3.94
C THR A 169 -21.41 -13.35 4.01
N LEU A 170 -20.35 -13.56 4.79
CA LEU A 170 -19.25 -12.58 4.93
C LEU A 170 -18.47 -12.35 3.61
N VAL A 171 -18.40 -13.35 2.74
CA VAL A 171 -17.67 -13.25 1.46
C VAL A 171 -18.57 -12.86 0.29
N SER A 172 -19.86 -13.21 0.34
CA SER A 172 -20.82 -12.99 -0.75
C SER A 172 -21.70 -11.74 -0.59
N SER A 173 -21.82 -11.19 0.62
CA SER A 173 -22.73 -10.06 0.84
C SER A 173 -22.31 -8.84 0.03
N SER A 174 -23.28 -8.32 -0.73
CA SER A 174 -23.15 -7.12 -1.54
C SER A 174 -23.78 -5.89 -0.87
N SER A 175 -24.44 -6.07 0.28
CA SER A 175 -25.12 -5.00 1.01
C SER A 175 -24.26 -4.49 2.18
N ASP A 176 -23.87 -3.21 2.11
CA ASP A 176 -22.92 -2.62 3.07
C ASP A 176 -23.43 -2.64 4.52
N SER A 177 -24.74 -2.51 4.75
CA SER A 177 -25.31 -2.42 6.10
C SER A 177 -25.36 -3.77 6.84
N GLU A 178 -25.76 -4.84 6.15
CA GLU A 178 -25.82 -6.19 6.71
C GLU A 178 -24.41 -6.74 6.92
N LEU A 179 -23.51 -6.51 5.96
CA LEU A 179 -22.12 -6.90 6.08
C LEU A 179 -21.41 -6.17 7.23
N THR A 180 -21.65 -4.86 7.41
CA THR A 180 -21.08 -4.09 8.52
C THR A 180 -21.52 -4.64 9.88
N ALA A 181 -22.81 -4.99 10.04
CA ALA A 181 -23.30 -5.57 11.28
C ALA A 181 -22.65 -6.94 11.58
N LEU A 182 -22.53 -7.79 10.55
CA LEU A 182 -21.86 -9.09 10.67
C LEU A 182 -20.37 -8.94 10.97
N VAL A 183 -19.69 -7.97 10.36
CA VAL A 183 -18.28 -7.69 10.60
C VAL A 183 -18.06 -7.26 12.05
N ARG A 184 -18.88 -6.35 12.58
CA ARG A 184 -18.81 -5.93 13.99
C ARG A 184 -19.03 -7.08 14.95
N GLU A 185 -19.92 -8.01 14.61
CA GLU A 185 -20.24 -9.14 15.48
C GLU A 185 -19.12 -10.20 15.48
N ASN A 186 -18.49 -10.46 14.33
CA ASN A 186 -17.56 -11.58 14.14
C ASN A 186 -16.08 -11.20 14.06
N PHE A 187 -15.72 -9.92 14.16
CA PHE A 187 -14.33 -9.49 14.16
C PHE A 187 -14.01 -8.61 15.37
N PHE A 188 -12.72 -8.54 15.71
CA PHE A 188 -12.18 -7.56 16.66
C PHE A 188 -12.48 -6.15 16.19
N GLU A 189 -12.71 -5.24 17.13
CA GLU A 189 -13.14 -3.87 16.84
C GLU A 189 -12.18 -3.15 15.88
N ASN A 190 -10.87 -3.30 16.07
CA ASN A 190 -9.87 -2.71 15.19
C ASN A 190 -9.90 -3.27 13.75
N VAL A 191 -10.29 -4.54 13.58
CA VAL A 191 -10.43 -5.18 12.27
C VAL A 191 -11.75 -4.79 11.61
N ALA A 192 -12.83 -4.73 12.40
CA ALA A 192 -14.12 -4.25 11.93
C ALA A 192 -14.05 -2.80 11.42
N LEU A 193 -13.38 -1.91 12.14
CA LEU A 193 -13.17 -0.53 11.71
C LEU A 193 -12.41 -0.42 10.37
N LYS A 194 -11.39 -1.28 10.14
CA LYS A 194 -10.68 -1.34 8.86
C LYS A 194 -11.60 -1.77 7.72
N MET A 195 -12.43 -2.77 7.96
CA MET A 195 -13.41 -3.27 6.99
C MET A 195 -14.49 -2.24 6.67
N GLU A 196 -15.03 -1.55 7.68
CA GLU A 196 -16.01 -0.47 7.50
C GLU A 196 -15.45 0.69 6.68
N ARG A 197 -14.21 1.07 6.95
CA ARG A 197 -13.51 2.08 6.17
C ARG A 197 -13.29 1.64 4.73
N THR A 198 -12.88 0.39 4.53
CA THR A 198 -12.72 -0.21 3.20
C THR A 198 -14.06 -0.21 2.45
N ALA A 199 -15.15 -0.61 3.11
CA ALA A 199 -16.50 -0.56 2.56
C ALA A 199 -16.89 0.87 2.17
N THR A 200 -16.59 1.84 3.03
CA THR A 200 -16.83 3.27 2.76
C THR A 200 -16.08 3.74 1.51
N ILE A 201 -14.80 3.40 1.37
CA ILE A 201 -13.98 3.75 0.19
C ILE A 201 -14.56 3.12 -1.08
N VAL A 202 -14.93 1.84 -1.02
CA VAL A 202 -15.55 1.12 -2.14
C VAL A 202 -16.89 1.74 -2.52
N GLY A 203 -17.75 2.03 -1.54
CA GLY A 203 -19.04 2.67 -1.75
C GLY A 203 -18.91 4.05 -2.40
N ILE A 204 -17.92 4.85 -1.97
CA ILE A 204 -17.60 6.14 -2.61
C ILE A 204 -17.18 5.95 -4.06
N ALA A 205 -16.30 4.98 -4.34
CA ALA A 205 -15.83 4.73 -5.70
C ALA A 205 -16.95 4.30 -6.65
N LEU A 206 -17.85 3.43 -6.19
CA LEU A 206 -19.02 2.98 -6.96
C LEU A 206 -20.09 4.08 -7.11
N ALA A 207 -20.22 4.98 -6.14
CA ALA A 207 -21.12 6.13 -6.24
C ALA A 207 -20.57 7.21 -7.18
N ALA A 208 -19.25 7.46 -7.15
CA ALA A 208 -18.59 8.45 -7.99
C ALA A 208 -18.68 8.12 -9.49
N SER A 209 -18.71 6.82 -9.86
CA SER A 209 -18.94 6.40 -11.25
C SER A 209 -20.37 6.69 -11.75
N SER A 210 -21.28 7.12 -10.87
CA SER A 210 -22.69 7.37 -11.17
C SER A 210 -23.03 8.86 -11.32
N ASP A 211 -22.04 9.71 -11.64
CA ASP A 211 -22.20 11.15 -11.96
C ASP A 211 -22.70 12.04 -10.79
N HIS A 212 -22.52 11.56 -9.55
CA HIS A 212 -22.85 12.32 -8.34
C HIS A 212 -21.59 12.99 -7.79
N SER A 213 -21.60 14.32 -7.67
CA SER A 213 -20.52 15.05 -7.02
C SER A 213 -20.39 14.61 -5.55
N LEU A 214 -19.17 14.29 -5.14
CA LEU A 214 -18.90 13.87 -3.77
C LEU A 214 -19.12 15.05 -2.82
N ASN A 215 -19.98 14.83 -1.81
CA ASN A 215 -20.21 15.78 -0.72
C ASN A 215 -19.03 15.71 0.28
N ASP A 216 -18.59 16.86 0.79
CA ASP A 216 -17.51 16.98 1.76
C ASP A 216 -17.74 16.15 3.02
N GLN A 217 -19.01 15.95 3.45
CA GLN A 217 -19.34 15.08 4.59
C GLN A 217 -18.91 13.63 4.36
N VAL A 218 -19.03 13.12 3.13
CA VAL A 218 -18.65 11.75 2.77
C VAL A 218 -17.14 11.61 2.75
N LEU A 219 -16.42 12.62 2.26
CA LEU A 219 -14.96 12.66 2.30
C LEU A 219 -14.42 12.81 3.72
N GLN A 220 -15.11 13.55 4.59
CA GLN A 220 -14.77 13.66 6.01
C GLN A 220 -14.89 12.33 6.75
N ALA A 221 -15.81 11.45 6.34
CA ALA A 221 -15.94 10.11 6.93
C ALA A 221 -14.72 9.21 6.69
N LEU A 222 -13.88 9.53 5.69
CA LEU A 222 -12.62 8.83 5.45
C LEU A 222 -11.57 9.29 6.47
N GLU A 223 -11.52 8.68 7.65
CA GLU A 223 -10.54 9.00 8.69
C GLU A 223 -9.59 7.84 9.02
N GLY A 224 -8.48 8.19 9.67
CA GLY A 224 -7.47 7.25 10.15
C GLY A 224 -6.43 6.88 9.09
N ARG A 225 -5.57 5.91 9.45
CA ARG A 225 -4.53 5.39 8.56
C ARG A 225 -4.91 4.05 7.96
N LEU A 226 -4.63 3.88 6.67
CA LEU A 226 -4.77 2.59 5.99
C LEU A 226 -3.59 1.70 6.34
N SER A 227 -3.89 0.48 6.75
CA SER A 227 -2.89 -0.56 6.94
C SER A 227 -2.42 -1.11 5.59
N ARG A 228 -1.24 -1.75 5.58
CA ARG A 228 -0.68 -2.34 4.36
C ARG A 228 -1.64 -3.33 3.68
N SER A 229 -2.38 -4.12 4.45
CA SER A 229 -3.37 -5.07 3.92
C SER A 229 -4.56 -4.36 3.26
N GLU A 230 -5.02 -3.23 3.83
CA GLU A 230 -6.06 -2.41 3.19
C GLU A 230 -5.54 -1.79 1.90
N LEU A 231 -4.32 -1.27 1.87
CA LEU A 231 -3.71 -0.68 0.68
C LEU A 231 -3.59 -1.71 -0.46
N LYS A 232 -3.10 -2.92 -0.15
CA LYS A 232 -2.99 -4.02 -1.13
C LYS A 232 -4.35 -4.45 -1.70
N ALA A 233 -5.41 -4.38 -0.91
CA ALA A 233 -6.75 -4.77 -1.36
C ALA A 233 -7.41 -3.66 -2.19
N ILE A 234 -7.31 -2.40 -1.73
CA ILE A 234 -8.09 -1.28 -2.24
C ILE A 234 -7.46 -0.65 -3.47
N LEU A 235 -6.16 -0.34 -3.44
CA LEU A 235 -5.54 0.48 -4.49
C LEU A 235 -5.54 -0.19 -5.86
N PRO A 236 -5.12 -1.47 -6.01
CA PRO A 236 -5.18 -2.12 -7.32
C PRO A 236 -6.61 -2.11 -7.88
N TRP A 237 -7.60 -2.42 -7.03
CA TRP A 237 -9.00 -2.43 -7.43
C TRP A 237 -9.49 -1.05 -7.88
N LEU A 238 -9.21 0.02 -7.11
CA LEU A 238 -9.61 1.39 -7.48
C LEU A 238 -9.02 1.83 -8.83
N LEU A 239 -7.76 1.45 -9.11
CA LEU A 239 -7.04 1.85 -10.32
C LEU A 239 -7.44 1.03 -11.56
N THR A 240 -8.06 -0.14 -11.38
CA THR A 240 -8.50 -1.01 -12.50
C THR A 240 -9.99 -0.88 -12.84
N GLN A 241 -10.73 0.04 -12.19
CA GLN A 241 -12.15 0.22 -12.49
C GLN A 241 -12.35 0.71 -13.93
N GLU A 242 -13.42 0.24 -14.59
CA GLU A 242 -13.79 0.72 -15.94
C GLU A 242 -14.08 2.23 -15.95
N HIS A 243 -14.63 2.73 -14.85
CA HIS A 243 -14.90 4.14 -14.60
C HIS A 243 -14.13 4.59 -13.36
N PRO A 244 -12.87 5.05 -13.52
CA PRO A 244 -12.07 5.50 -12.39
C PRO A 244 -12.69 6.74 -11.74
N VAL A 245 -12.46 6.90 -10.43
CA VAL A 245 -12.89 8.11 -9.72
C VAL A 245 -12.09 9.30 -10.24
N GLU A 246 -12.77 10.31 -10.80
CA GLU A 246 -12.11 11.51 -11.34
C GLU A 246 -11.90 12.61 -10.30
N ASP A 247 -12.60 12.56 -9.15
CA ASP A 247 -12.53 13.60 -8.13
C ASP A 247 -11.16 13.64 -7.42
N ALA A 248 -10.37 14.67 -7.69
CA ALA A 248 -9.06 14.89 -7.08
C ALA A 248 -9.13 15.02 -5.53
N ARG A 249 -10.26 15.47 -4.96
CA ARG A 249 -10.43 15.57 -3.51
C ARG A 249 -10.52 14.19 -2.87
N PHE A 250 -11.14 13.23 -3.54
CA PHE A 250 -11.15 11.83 -3.10
C PHE A 250 -9.73 11.27 -3.05
N TRP A 251 -8.98 11.39 -4.14
CA TRP A 251 -7.60 10.88 -4.20
C TRP A 251 -6.68 11.55 -3.19
N ARG A 252 -6.78 12.87 -3.01
CA ARG A 252 -6.02 13.60 -2.00
C ARG A 252 -6.38 13.15 -0.58
N ARG A 253 -7.66 12.92 -0.30
CA ARG A 253 -8.11 12.42 1.00
C ARG A 253 -7.65 10.98 1.23
N LEU A 254 -7.74 10.11 0.23
CA LEU A 254 -7.26 8.73 0.31
C LEU A 254 -5.74 8.70 0.57
N ALA A 255 -4.98 9.52 -0.14
CA ALA A 255 -3.54 9.62 -0.02
C ALA A 255 -3.05 10.19 1.32
N SER A 256 -3.86 11.01 2.01
CA SER A 256 -3.49 11.48 3.35
C SER A 256 -3.58 10.39 4.42
N MET A 257 -4.19 9.24 4.11
CA MET A 257 -4.34 8.10 5.01
C MET A 257 -3.13 7.16 5.01
N PHE A 258 -2.12 7.40 4.15
CA PHE A 258 -0.88 6.62 4.09
C PHE A 258 0.30 7.47 3.60
N SER A 259 1.52 7.02 3.86
CA SER A 259 2.73 7.71 3.40
C SER A 259 3.22 7.18 2.05
N PHE A 260 4.09 7.94 1.38
CA PHE A 260 4.76 7.45 0.17
C PHE A 260 5.55 6.15 0.41
N LYS A 261 6.14 6.00 1.60
CA LYS A 261 6.81 4.76 2.01
C LYS A 261 5.86 3.56 2.10
N ASP A 262 4.62 3.78 2.55
CA ASP A 262 3.61 2.72 2.60
C ASP A 262 3.21 2.28 1.18
N LEU A 263 3.11 3.24 0.24
CA LEU A 263 2.87 2.96 -1.17
C LEU A 263 4.00 2.12 -1.79
N GLU A 264 5.26 2.47 -1.54
CA GLU A 264 6.41 1.68 -2.01
C GLU A 264 6.41 0.25 -1.45
N SER A 265 5.93 0.06 -0.22
CA SER A 265 5.87 -1.27 0.41
C SER A 265 4.92 -2.26 -0.29
N ILE A 266 4.04 -1.75 -1.17
CA ILE A 266 3.09 -2.53 -1.97
C ILE A 266 3.33 -2.36 -3.47
N ALA A 267 4.47 -1.81 -3.87
CA ALA A 267 4.84 -1.62 -5.28
C ALA A 267 4.65 -2.87 -6.17
N PRO A 268 4.95 -4.11 -5.71
CA PRO A 268 4.72 -5.32 -6.52
C PRO A 268 3.24 -5.53 -6.89
N ASP A 269 2.30 -5.09 -6.04
CA ASP A 269 0.86 -5.23 -6.26
C ASP A 269 0.31 -4.12 -7.20
N LEU A 270 1.12 -3.08 -7.47
CA LEU A 270 0.77 -1.92 -8.29
C LEU A 270 1.56 -1.83 -9.60
N GLU A 271 2.39 -2.83 -9.90
CA GLU A 271 3.25 -2.82 -11.08
C GLU A 271 2.42 -2.87 -12.37
N GLY A 272 2.73 -1.95 -13.30
CA GLY A 272 2.00 -1.83 -14.57
C GLY A 272 0.68 -1.05 -14.51
N LEU A 273 0.22 -0.63 -13.33
CA LEU A 273 -0.95 0.25 -13.19
C LEU A 273 -0.57 1.72 -13.42
N ASP A 274 -1.54 2.52 -13.88
CA ASP A 274 -1.42 3.98 -13.92
C ASP A 274 -1.86 4.57 -12.58
N LEU A 275 -0.93 5.25 -11.90
CA LEU A 275 -1.15 5.91 -10.62
C LEU A 275 -1.42 7.41 -10.79
N GLY A 276 -1.67 7.89 -12.01
CA GLY A 276 -1.81 9.31 -12.34
C GLY A 276 -2.73 10.06 -11.38
N SER A 277 -3.99 9.62 -11.24
CA SER A 277 -4.97 10.29 -10.38
C SER A 277 -4.54 10.35 -8.91
N LEU A 278 -3.90 9.28 -8.41
CA LEU A 278 -3.43 9.20 -7.04
C LEU A 278 -2.23 10.11 -6.81
N VAL A 279 -1.21 10.03 -7.66
CA VAL A 279 0.06 10.76 -7.45
C VAL A 279 -0.13 12.25 -7.71
N THR A 280 -0.81 12.65 -8.78
CA THR A 280 -1.03 14.07 -9.10
C THR A 280 -1.81 14.80 -8.00
N SER A 281 -2.83 14.15 -7.44
CA SER A 281 -3.63 14.70 -6.32
C SER A 281 -2.85 14.85 -5.01
N SER A 282 -1.72 14.15 -4.89
CA SER A 282 -0.96 13.95 -3.64
C SER A 282 0.50 14.39 -3.73
N ALA A 283 0.94 14.84 -4.91
CA ALA A 283 2.33 15.16 -5.20
C ALA A 283 2.85 16.28 -4.29
N GLU A 284 1.96 17.15 -3.81
CA GLU A 284 2.28 18.25 -2.91
C GLU A 284 2.30 17.86 -1.42
N VAL A 285 1.89 16.64 -1.08
CA VAL A 285 1.79 16.16 0.31
C VAL A 285 2.81 15.06 0.58
N TRP A 286 3.05 14.20 -0.40
CA TRP A 286 3.97 13.09 -0.24
C TRP A 286 5.42 13.53 -0.36
N GLU A 287 6.18 13.27 0.71
CA GLU A 287 7.62 13.49 0.74
C GLU A 287 8.38 12.37 0.01
N ALA A 288 9.29 12.77 -0.86
CA ALA A 288 10.21 11.88 -1.55
C ALA A 288 11.64 12.40 -1.34
N PRO A 289 12.42 11.81 -0.41
CA PRO A 289 13.80 12.21 -0.13
C PRO A 289 14.73 12.13 -1.34
N ARG A 290 14.39 11.33 -2.36
CA ARG A 290 15.24 11.17 -3.53
C ARG A 290 14.45 11.06 -4.83
N ALA A 291 15.00 11.70 -5.85
CA ALA A 291 14.64 11.49 -7.24
C ALA A 291 15.89 11.15 -8.08
N TYR A 292 15.71 10.30 -9.09
CA TYR A 292 16.71 9.96 -10.10
C TYR A 292 16.14 10.28 -11.48
N LEU A 293 16.92 11.04 -12.27
CA LEU A 293 16.60 11.30 -13.66
C LEU A 293 17.24 10.22 -14.54
N GLY A 294 16.39 9.48 -15.25
CA GLY A 294 16.81 8.50 -16.25
C GLY A 294 16.15 8.77 -17.60
N VAL A 295 16.40 7.86 -18.55
CA VAL A 295 15.77 7.90 -19.88
C VAL A 295 14.46 7.11 -19.85
N SER A 296 13.41 7.68 -20.43
CA SER A 296 12.13 7.00 -20.61
C SER A 296 12.27 5.84 -21.59
N SER A 297 11.82 4.64 -21.20
CA SER A 297 11.80 3.48 -22.10
C SER A 297 10.82 3.66 -23.27
N ARG A 298 9.90 4.64 -23.20
CA ARG A 298 9.00 4.98 -24.32
C ARG A 298 9.74 5.52 -25.53
N MET A 299 10.94 6.09 -25.37
CA MET A 299 11.75 6.49 -26.53
C MET A 299 12.19 5.31 -27.41
N MET A 300 12.25 4.11 -26.83
CA MET A 300 12.59 2.89 -27.59
C MET A 300 11.37 2.24 -28.24
N ALA A 301 10.16 2.75 -27.98
CA ALA A 301 8.96 2.30 -28.66
C ALA A 301 8.97 2.80 -30.11
N GLU A 302 8.84 1.88 -31.07
CA GLU A 302 8.82 2.20 -32.49
C GLU A 302 7.62 3.10 -32.84
N ASP A 303 6.51 2.95 -32.12
CA ASP A 303 5.27 3.70 -32.34
C ASP A 303 5.35 5.17 -31.92
N GLU A 304 5.08 6.07 -32.87
CA GLU A 304 4.99 7.52 -32.67
C GLU A 304 3.84 7.90 -31.72
N VAL A 305 2.77 7.10 -31.69
CA VAL A 305 1.63 7.26 -30.77
C VAL A 305 2.06 7.07 -29.31
N ALA A 306 2.99 6.14 -29.03
CA ALA A 306 3.49 5.91 -27.68
C ALA A 306 4.40 7.05 -27.18
N ARG A 307 4.98 7.83 -28.09
CA ARG A 307 5.82 8.99 -27.75
C ARG A 307 5.01 10.24 -27.41
N ASN A 308 3.78 10.34 -27.94
CA ASN A 308 2.86 11.45 -27.68
C ASN A 308 1.80 11.14 -26.60
N GLN A 309 1.97 10.05 -25.85
CA GLN A 309 1.08 9.75 -24.73
C GLN A 309 1.33 10.70 -23.56
N LEU A 310 0.24 11.06 -22.87
CA LEU A 310 0.24 11.84 -21.65
C LEU A 310 1.24 11.29 -20.61
N PRO A 311 1.73 12.14 -19.70
CA PRO A 311 2.57 11.71 -18.59
C PRO A 311 1.91 10.58 -17.82
N THR A 312 2.62 9.48 -17.61
CA THR A 312 2.08 8.29 -16.92
C THR A 312 2.88 8.00 -15.67
N TRP A 313 2.20 7.97 -14.54
CA TRP A 313 2.78 7.64 -13.24
C TRP A 313 2.67 6.13 -13.04
N SER A 314 3.79 5.43 -12.87
CA SER A 314 3.77 3.97 -12.77
C SER A 314 4.93 3.43 -11.94
N PHE A 315 4.69 2.30 -11.27
CA PHE A 315 5.76 1.48 -10.71
C PHE A 315 6.44 0.66 -11.81
N ARG A 316 7.78 0.64 -11.79
CA ARG A 316 8.60 -0.27 -12.60
C ARG A 316 9.75 -0.81 -11.76
N ASN A 317 9.91 -2.12 -11.70
CA ASN A 317 10.93 -2.77 -10.87
C ASN A 317 10.85 -2.31 -9.40
N GLY A 318 9.63 -2.11 -8.89
CA GLY A 318 9.39 -1.64 -7.51
C GLY A 318 9.65 -0.16 -7.24
N ILE A 319 9.93 0.67 -8.26
CA ILE A 319 10.22 2.11 -8.09
C ILE A 319 9.16 2.95 -8.80
N LEU A 320 8.55 3.89 -8.08
CA LEU A 320 7.60 4.84 -8.65
C LEU A 320 8.34 5.80 -9.59
N GLY A 321 7.78 6.06 -10.77
CA GLY A 321 8.28 7.14 -11.60
C GLY A 321 7.28 7.65 -12.60
N VAL A 322 7.59 8.82 -13.15
CA VAL A 322 6.81 9.46 -14.21
C VAL A 322 7.64 9.52 -15.48
N ASP A 323 7.02 9.13 -16.59
CA ASP A 323 7.59 9.33 -17.92
C ASP A 323 7.08 10.67 -18.49
N ALA A 324 7.99 11.60 -18.78
CA ALA A 324 7.70 12.92 -19.32
C ALA A 324 8.63 13.21 -20.51
N GLY A 325 8.10 13.05 -21.72
CA GLY A 325 8.89 13.09 -22.96
C GLY A 325 10.00 12.05 -22.96
N ILE A 326 11.25 12.52 -23.06
CA ILE A 326 12.45 11.66 -23.10
C ILE A 326 12.90 11.20 -21.70
N HIS A 327 12.36 11.83 -20.65
CA HIS A 327 12.83 11.66 -19.30
C HIS A 327 11.95 10.71 -18.51
N ARG A 328 12.56 9.95 -17.61
CA ARG A 328 11.86 9.28 -16.52
C ARG A 328 12.41 9.77 -15.20
N VAL A 329 11.57 10.39 -14.38
CA VAL A 329 11.93 10.72 -12.99
C VAL A 329 11.45 9.59 -12.09
N SER A 330 12.37 8.96 -11.39
CA SER A 330 12.09 7.87 -10.45
C SER A 330 12.26 8.35 -9.02
N PHE A 331 11.34 8.01 -8.11
CA PHE A 331 11.29 8.50 -6.74
C PHE A 331 11.51 7.35 -5.75
N SER A 332 12.11 7.64 -4.59
CA SER A 332 12.26 6.65 -3.52
C SER A 332 12.25 7.28 -2.13
N SER A 333 11.61 6.62 -1.16
CA SER A 333 11.74 6.94 0.27
C SER A 333 13.01 6.40 0.90
N ASP A 334 13.64 5.38 0.31
CA ASP A 334 14.91 4.80 0.78
C ASP A 334 16.10 5.25 -0.08
N GLY A 335 17.10 5.83 0.59
CA GLY A 335 18.35 6.26 -0.05
C GLY A 335 19.24 5.16 -0.60
N ARG A 336 18.96 3.91 -0.26
CA ARG A 336 19.71 2.74 -0.74
C ARG A 336 19.25 2.26 -2.12
N VAL A 337 18.01 2.58 -2.51
CA VAL A 337 17.39 2.13 -3.76
C VAL A 337 17.92 2.93 -4.95
N LEU A 338 17.96 4.27 -4.83
CA LEU A 338 18.43 5.16 -5.90
C LEU A 338 19.87 5.62 -5.67
N LYS A 339 20.83 4.89 -6.27
CA LYS A 339 22.28 5.17 -6.16
C LYS A 339 22.82 6.16 -7.20
N GLY A 340 22.04 6.49 -8.22
CA GLY A 340 22.49 7.28 -9.36
C GLY A 340 23.47 6.50 -10.25
N ARG A 341 23.72 7.01 -11.45
CA ARG A 341 24.75 6.47 -12.36
C ARG A 341 25.80 7.53 -12.57
N ASP A 342 27.05 7.13 -12.75
CA ASP A 342 28.09 8.07 -13.16
C ASP A 342 27.76 8.60 -14.55
N GLU A 343 27.23 9.81 -14.60
CA GLU A 343 26.92 10.47 -15.87
C GLU A 343 28.13 11.27 -16.35
N ALA A 344 28.47 11.06 -17.63
CA ALA A 344 29.49 11.82 -18.30
C ALA A 344 28.93 13.20 -18.70
N GLY A 345 28.87 14.12 -17.75
CA GLY A 345 28.66 15.54 -18.04
C GLY A 345 28.09 16.34 -16.89
N ALA A 346 28.82 17.37 -16.47
CA ALA A 346 28.32 18.45 -15.64
C ALA A 346 27.88 19.61 -16.55
N PRO A 347 26.73 20.25 -16.30
CA PRO A 347 26.33 21.46 -17.02
C PRO A 347 27.29 22.60 -16.73
N THR A 348 27.36 23.57 -17.63
CA THR A 348 27.98 24.87 -17.33
C THR A 348 26.98 25.77 -16.59
N TRP A 349 27.47 26.79 -15.87
CA TRP A 349 26.59 27.79 -15.26
C TRP A 349 25.66 28.45 -16.29
N ALA A 350 26.17 28.71 -17.50
CA ALA A 350 25.40 29.30 -18.58
C ALA A 350 24.20 28.43 -19.00
N ASP A 351 24.34 27.09 -18.97
CA ASP A 351 23.26 26.15 -19.30
C ASP A 351 22.12 26.19 -18.26
N LEU A 352 22.41 26.57 -17.02
CA LEU A 352 21.46 26.52 -15.91
C LEU A 352 20.81 27.86 -15.57
N ARG A 353 21.48 28.98 -15.86
CA ARG A 353 21.10 30.30 -15.35
C ARG A 353 19.63 30.67 -15.63
N GLU A 354 19.10 30.27 -16.78
CA GLU A 354 17.74 30.62 -17.21
C GLU A 354 16.70 29.81 -16.45
N GLU A 355 16.93 28.49 -16.33
CA GLU A 355 16.04 27.59 -15.58
C GLU A 355 16.06 27.87 -14.07
N LEU A 356 17.21 28.23 -13.53
CA LEU A 356 17.37 28.61 -12.12
C LEU A 356 16.59 29.87 -11.76
N ASN A 357 16.07 30.65 -12.73
CA ASN A 357 15.29 31.84 -12.42
C ASN A 357 14.01 31.56 -11.63
N ALA A 358 13.45 30.37 -11.80
CA ALA A 358 12.24 29.93 -11.11
C ALA A 358 12.49 29.41 -9.68
N PHE A 359 13.75 29.30 -9.23
CA PHE A 359 14.11 28.67 -7.97
C PHE A 359 14.95 29.59 -7.09
N ARG A 360 14.85 29.44 -5.77
CA ARG A 360 15.78 30.08 -4.83
C ARG A 360 17.03 29.23 -4.73
N LEU A 361 18.19 29.80 -5.05
CA LEU A 361 19.46 29.08 -5.01
C LEU A 361 20.08 29.21 -3.62
N ALA A 362 20.28 28.09 -2.92
CA ALA A 362 20.88 28.05 -1.59
C ALA A 362 22.38 27.78 -1.60
N SER A 363 22.87 26.96 -2.53
CA SER A 363 24.32 26.79 -2.72
C SER A 363 24.63 26.34 -4.14
N VAL A 364 25.85 26.61 -4.60
CA VAL A 364 26.36 26.10 -5.88
C VAL A 364 27.85 25.83 -5.78
N ASN A 365 28.28 24.74 -6.41
CA ASN A 365 29.68 24.38 -6.54
C ASN A 365 30.13 24.59 -8.00
N LEU A 366 30.84 25.70 -8.23
CA LEU A 366 31.40 26.07 -9.53
C LEU A 366 32.81 25.49 -9.67
N ARG A 367 33.05 24.71 -10.73
CA ARG A 367 34.34 24.10 -11.05
C ARG A 367 34.82 24.59 -12.40
N GLY A 368 35.80 25.50 -12.37
CA GLY A 368 36.52 25.99 -13.53
C GLY A 368 37.75 25.16 -13.84
N ILE A 369 38.57 25.62 -14.79
CA ILE A 369 39.78 24.89 -15.23
C ILE A 369 40.85 24.91 -14.14
N THR A 370 41.03 26.07 -13.50
CA THR A 370 42.11 26.28 -12.53
C THR A 370 41.65 26.28 -11.07
N ARG A 371 40.36 26.44 -10.82
CA ARG A 371 39.81 26.64 -9.46
C ARG A 371 38.40 26.09 -9.32
N SER A 372 38.05 25.72 -8.09
CA SER A 372 36.68 25.44 -7.67
C SER A 372 36.27 26.48 -6.63
N VAL A 373 35.06 27.03 -6.78
CA VAL A 373 34.46 28.00 -5.86
C VAL A 373 33.11 27.46 -5.43
N ARG A 374 32.90 27.39 -4.12
CA ARG A 374 31.60 27.10 -3.53
C ARG A 374 31.00 28.39 -3.01
N VAL A 375 29.76 28.66 -3.38
CA VAL A 375 28.98 29.80 -2.89
C VAL A 375 27.80 29.24 -2.10
N ASP A 376 27.64 29.67 -0.86
CA ASP A 376 26.59 29.22 0.05
C ASP A 376 25.80 30.42 0.58
N ALA A 377 24.51 30.21 0.81
CA ALA A 377 23.59 31.21 1.32
C ALA A 377 23.61 31.26 2.86
N GLU A 378 24.56 31.99 3.45
CA GLU A 378 24.64 32.14 4.92
C GLU A 378 23.66 33.18 5.47
N GLN A 379 23.38 34.25 4.71
CA GLN A 379 22.57 35.39 5.15
C GLN A 379 21.48 35.81 4.15
N SER A 380 21.44 35.19 2.97
CA SER A 380 20.45 35.44 1.91
C SER A 380 19.60 34.20 1.69
N ASP A 381 18.35 34.37 1.25
CA ASP A 381 17.50 33.24 0.83
C ASP A 381 17.78 32.80 -0.62
N ASP A 382 18.49 33.64 -1.38
CA ASP A 382 18.88 33.37 -2.78
C ASP A 382 20.24 34.01 -3.09
N ILE A 383 21.22 33.19 -3.49
CA ILE A 383 22.59 33.63 -3.83
C ILE A 383 22.82 33.82 -5.33
N ARG A 384 21.78 33.75 -6.17
CA ARG A 384 21.95 33.82 -7.64
C ARG A 384 22.76 35.03 -8.12
N HIS A 385 22.53 36.21 -7.54
CA HIS A 385 23.27 37.42 -7.90
C HIS A 385 24.75 37.34 -7.54
N ASP A 386 25.07 36.74 -6.39
CA ASP A 386 26.44 36.53 -5.94
C ASP A 386 27.18 35.56 -6.86
N VAL A 387 26.49 34.49 -7.28
CA VAL A 387 27.04 33.51 -8.23
C VAL A 387 27.31 34.15 -9.59
N GLU A 388 26.41 34.99 -10.09
CA GLU A 388 26.61 35.71 -11.36
C GLU A 388 27.80 36.68 -11.29
N SER A 389 27.97 37.35 -10.16
CA SER A 389 29.13 38.21 -9.89
C SER A 389 30.45 37.42 -9.87
N VAL A 390 30.46 36.25 -9.22
CA VAL A 390 31.63 35.35 -9.20
C VAL A 390 31.94 34.78 -10.59
N ALA A 391 30.91 34.34 -11.33
CA ALA A 391 31.07 33.78 -12.66
C ALA A 391 31.60 34.81 -13.66
N SER A 392 31.04 36.04 -13.64
CA SER A 392 31.43 37.12 -14.55
C SER A 392 32.81 37.73 -14.23
N SER A 393 33.19 37.83 -12.95
CA SER A 393 34.46 38.44 -12.55
C SER A 393 35.71 37.64 -12.92
N LEU A 394 35.57 36.33 -13.12
CA LEU A 394 36.71 35.42 -13.25
C LEU A 394 37.01 34.96 -14.69
N ASN A 395 36.22 35.37 -15.68
CA ASN A 395 36.35 35.04 -17.11
C ASN A 395 36.76 33.57 -17.37
N ASP A 396 36.09 32.63 -16.71
CA ASP A 396 36.30 31.19 -16.82
C ASP A 396 34.96 30.51 -17.17
N ASN A 397 35.02 29.32 -17.76
CA ASN A 397 33.83 28.51 -18.02
C ASN A 397 33.62 27.53 -16.86
N TYR A 398 32.67 27.85 -15.98
CA TYR A 398 32.40 27.05 -14.79
C TYR A 398 31.42 25.91 -15.09
N SER A 399 31.88 24.69 -14.87
CA SER A 399 31.01 23.52 -14.74
C SER A 399 30.39 23.46 -13.34
N VAL A 400 29.15 22.99 -13.22
CA VAL A 400 28.43 22.86 -11.95
C VAL A 400 28.34 21.39 -11.56
N SER A 401 29.04 20.98 -10.50
CA SER A 401 28.98 19.59 -10.03
C SER A 401 27.72 19.30 -9.23
N ASP A 402 27.36 20.27 -8.38
CA ASP A 402 26.24 20.18 -7.46
C ASP A 402 25.71 21.59 -7.12
N LEU A 403 24.41 21.66 -6.83
CA LEU A 403 23.74 22.86 -6.35
C LEU A 403 22.60 22.50 -5.41
N ALA A 404 22.21 23.42 -4.53
CA ALA A 404 21.07 23.25 -3.64
C ALA A 404 19.99 24.29 -3.96
N LEU A 405 18.75 23.81 -4.10
CA LEU A 405 17.55 24.62 -4.30
C LEU A 405 16.75 24.66 -3.01
N SER A 406 16.24 25.84 -2.67
CA SER A 406 15.33 26.05 -1.54
C SER A 406 13.90 26.17 -2.01
N PHE A 407 13.01 25.44 -1.36
CA PHE A 407 11.56 25.49 -1.54
C PHE A 407 10.92 26.03 -0.26
N SER A 408 10.00 26.98 -0.41
CA SER A 408 9.25 27.52 0.71
C SER A 408 8.35 26.44 1.33
N PRO A 409 8.18 26.41 2.66
CA PRO A 409 7.25 25.49 3.30
C PRO A 409 5.82 25.70 2.76
N ARG A 410 5.16 24.62 2.36
CA ARG A 410 3.74 24.61 1.96
C ARG A 410 2.91 24.04 3.11
N GLU A 411 2.25 24.92 3.86
CA GLU A 411 1.22 24.73 4.92
C GLU A 411 1.35 23.60 5.97
N THR A 412 2.18 22.58 5.79
CA THR A 412 2.15 21.30 6.53
C THR A 412 3.50 20.89 7.11
N ALA A 413 4.61 21.55 6.74
CA ALA A 413 5.93 21.30 7.30
C ALA A 413 6.54 22.60 7.87
N ASP A 414 6.92 22.58 9.14
CA ASP A 414 7.81 23.59 9.71
C ASP A 414 9.21 23.43 9.08
N GLY A 415 9.61 24.38 8.25
CA GLY A 415 10.96 24.44 7.66
C GLY A 415 10.96 24.52 6.13
N SER A 416 11.96 25.21 5.57
CA SER A 416 12.22 25.18 4.13
C SER A 416 12.75 23.80 3.71
N ALA A 417 12.26 23.28 2.59
CA ALA A 417 12.80 22.07 2.01
C ALA A 417 14.01 22.44 1.14
N THR A 418 15.14 21.77 1.34
CA THR A 418 16.32 21.92 0.50
C THR A 418 16.52 20.67 -0.36
N ILE A 419 16.70 20.86 -1.66
CA ILE A 419 16.99 19.80 -2.62
C ILE A 419 18.39 20.00 -3.19
N LEU A 420 19.29 19.07 -2.87
CA LEU A 420 20.64 18.96 -3.44
C LEU A 420 20.58 18.21 -4.77
N ILE A 421 20.93 18.90 -5.85
CA ILE A 421 21.09 18.36 -7.19
C ILE A 421 22.54 17.93 -7.38
N ARG A 422 22.75 16.67 -7.79
CA ARG A 422 24.06 16.10 -8.09
C ARG A 422 24.10 15.62 -9.54
N TYR A 423 24.59 16.49 -10.43
CA TYR A 423 24.61 16.23 -11.87
C TYR A 423 25.40 14.98 -12.24
N GLY A 424 26.59 14.78 -11.66
CA GLY A 424 27.41 13.60 -11.94
C GLY A 424 26.78 12.27 -11.56
N LYS A 425 25.65 12.28 -10.84
CA LYS A 425 24.89 11.08 -10.45
C LYS A 425 23.49 11.00 -11.06
N GLY A 426 23.01 12.06 -11.72
CA GLY A 426 21.61 12.16 -12.13
C GLY A 426 20.64 12.17 -10.95
N LEU A 427 21.00 12.74 -9.79
CA LEU A 427 20.21 12.64 -8.55
C LEU A 427 19.77 13.99 -8.01
N ALA A 428 18.55 14.04 -7.48
CA ALA A 428 18.04 15.06 -6.57
C ALA A 428 17.83 14.41 -5.19
N ILE A 429 18.32 15.06 -4.13
CA ILE A 429 18.32 14.53 -2.76
C ILE A 429 17.85 15.60 -1.80
N SER A 430 16.95 15.26 -0.88
CA SER A 430 16.53 16.11 0.22
C SER A 430 16.73 15.39 1.55
N GLU A 431 17.09 16.14 2.59
CA GLU A 431 17.19 15.65 3.96
C GLU A 431 15.84 15.66 4.69
N GLY A 432 14.81 16.30 4.13
CA GLY A 432 13.45 16.34 4.65
C GLY A 432 12.59 17.42 4.00
N GLY A 433 11.26 17.24 4.04
CA GLY A 433 10.27 18.25 3.63
C GLY A 433 10.07 18.43 2.12
N ALA A 434 10.92 17.86 1.27
CA ALA A 434 10.75 17.95 -0.18
C ALA A 434 9.66 16.98 -0.67
N THR A 435 8.66 17.54 -1.33
CA THR A 435 7.52 16.78 -1.87
C THR A 435 7.86 16.15 -3.22
N ILE A 436 7.04 15.19 -3.67
CA ILE A 436 7.14 14.63 -5.04
C ILE A 436 7.04 15.76 -6.07
N ALA A 437 6.19 16.76 -5.85
CA ALA A 437 6.05 17.91 -6.75
C ALA A 437 7.35 18.73 -6.83
N ASP A 438 7.99 19.01 -5.69
CA ASP A 438 9.26 19.74 -5.65
C ASP A 438 10.39 18.96 -6.34
N MET A 439 10.47 17.65 -6.05
CA MET A 439 11.42 16.74 -6.68
C MET A 439 11.20 16.63 -8.19
N THR A 440 9.94 16.63 -8.64
CA THR A 440 9.58 16.60 -10.07
C THR A 440 10.03 17.88 -10.77
N ARG A 441 9.70 19.06 -10.21
CA ARG A 441 10.12 20.36 -10.75
C ARG A 441 11.65 20.47 -10.82
N ALA A 442 12.34 20.13 -9.74
CA ALA A 442 13.80 20.18 -9.69
C ALA A 442 14.44 19.20 -10.69
N SER A 443 13.87 18.00 -10.85
CA SER A 443 14.42 16.99 -11.76
C SER A 443 14.19 17.33 -13.23
N LEU A 444 12.98 17.74 -13.61
CA LEU A 444 12.63 17.97 -15.02
C LEU A 444 13.08 19.33 -15.56
N ARG A 445 13.31 20.33 -14.70
CA ARG A 445 13.75 21.66 -15.12
C ARG A 445 15.25 21.88 -14.93
N VAL A 446 15.80 21.44 -13.80
CA VAL A 446 17.17 21.78 -13.40
C VAL A 446 18.14 20.62 -13.62
N LEU A 447 17.76 19.40 -13.23
CA LEU A 447 18.61 18.22 -13.43
C LEU A 447 18.63 17.78 -14.90
N ALA A 448 17.52 17.94 -15.63
CA ALA A 448 17.38 17.62 -17.05
C ALA A 448 17.96 18.68 -18.01
N TYR A 449 19.05 19.36 -17.61
CA TYR A 449 19.62 20.54 -18.28
C TYR A 449 19.88 20.41 -19.80
N ARG A 450 20.01 19.20 -20.34
CA ARG A 450 20.21 18.98 -21.79
C ARG A 450 18.95 19.14 -22.62
N SER A 451 17.80 18.98 -21.99
CA SER A 451 16.47 19.09 -22.58
C SER A 451 15.48 19.39 -21.44
N PRO A 452 15.59 20.56 -20.80
CA PRO A 452 14.71 20.92 -19.69
C PRO A 452 13.27 21.06 -20.18
N LEU A 453 12.32 20.67 -19.34
CA LEU A 453 10.90 20.92 -19.61
C LEU A 453 10.53 22.33 -19.17
N SER A 454 9.63 22.95 -19.92
CA SER A 454 8.99 24.21 -19.53
C SER A 454 8.11 24.04 -18.29
N GLU A 455 7.80 25.15 -17.61
CA GLU A 455 6.88 25.12 -16.47
C GLU A 455 5.48 24.61 -16.86
N ALA A 456 5.04 24.89 -18.09
CA ALA A 456 3.77 24.40 -18.60
C ALA A 456 3.75 22.87 -18.72
N GLU A 457 4.81 22.28 -19.29
CA GLU A 457 4.95 20.82 -19.40
C GLU A 457 5.07 20.15 -18.03
N VAL A 458 5.81 20.76 -17.09
CA VAL A 458 5.91 20.23 -15.72
C VAL A 458 4.58 20.34 -14.97
N SER A 459 3.84 21.43 -15.20
CA SER A 459 2.49 21.61 -14.66
C SER A 459 1.53 20.56 -15.23
N GLU A 460 1.62 20.24 -16.53
CA GLU A 460 0.84 19.16 -17.14
C GLU A 460 1.16 17.78 -16.54
N VAL A 461 2.42 17.52 -16.19
CA VAL A 461 2.85 16.29 -15.50
C VAL A 461 2.24 16.18 -14.09
N LEU A 462 2.14 17.30 -13.37
CA LEU A 462 1.62 17.36 -12.00
C LEU A 462 0.10 17.54 -11.92
N HIS A 463 -0.51 18.13 -12.95
CA HIS A 463 -1.93 18.51 -13.04
C HIS A 463 -2.46 18.30 -14.47
N PRO A 464 -2.53 17.05 -14.95
CA PRO A 464 -3.05 16.76 -16.28
C PRO A 464 -4.51 17.22 -16.41
N GLY A 465 -4.81 18.04 -17.42
CA GLY A 465 -6.17 18.54 -17.70
C GLY A 465 -6.54 19.92 -17.10
N GLY A 466 -5.66 20.56 -16.33
CA GLY A 466 -5.96 21.84 -15.67
C GLY A 466 -6.06 23.08 -16.58
N TRP A 467 -5.52 23.02 -17.81
CA TRP A 467 -5.36 24.23 -18.65
C TRP A 467 -6.62 24.66 -19.42
N TRP A 468 -7.64 23.80 -19.55
CA TRP A 468 -8.81 24.11 -20.38
C TRP A 468 -9.94 24.85 -19.67
N ASN A 469 -9.89 25.02 -18.33
CA ASN A 469 -11.02 25.56 -17.57
C ASN A 469 -10.87 27.02 -17.11
N GLU A 470 -9.70 27.64 -17.20
CA GLU A 470 -9.52 29.04 -16.76
C GLU A 470 -9.63 30.09 -17.90
N GLU A 471 -9.44 29.72 -19.18
CA GLU A 471 -9.49 30.69 -20.30
C GLU A 471 -10.89 30.94 -20.90
N MET A 472 -11.96 30.33 -20.39
CA MET A 472 -13.35 30.62 -20.83
C MET A 472 -14.22 31.34 -19.80
N SER A 473 -13.61 31.90 -18.75
CA SER A 473 -14.31 32.63 -17.69
C SER A 473 -14.00 34.13 -17.63
N ASP A 474 -13.65 34.75 -18.76
CA ASP A 474 -13.59 36.22 -18.90
C ASP A 474 -14.42 36.72 -20.09
#